data_AF-R2QNE0-F1
#
_entry.id   AF-R2QNE0-F1
#
_cell.length_a   1.000
_cell.length_b   1.000
_cell.length_c   1.000
_cell.angle_alpha   90.00
_cell.angle_beta   90.00
_cell.angle_gamma   90.00
#
_symmetry.space_group_name_H-M   'P 1'
#
loop_
_entity.id
_entity.type
_entity.pdbx_description
1 polymer ?
#
loop_
_entity_poly.entity_id
_entity_poly.type
_entity_poly.pdbx_seq_one_letter_code
_entity_poly.pdbx_strand_id
1 'polypeptide(L)'
;MSDYCTACGALKEYAPNFVKNGITDKECKSLQKDTGFNPGLKELHKNCEDLNDMLDCLLNSLQDKLPAYSVCDWKAYMKELTNNLYTIQKAMICSECGQWIKVHEIEDSINKLWAKMAKVEAALDALAAQKWEVDVRRLVQSEVPELKIHIDRSGYFEFNWTDWDMNGSVITNPMGRGKLTGTINFGMAQENGMNAKWQVRSVTLDTVTYQSLKVRSLEFIIKFYVPTISGGTLEYERAHDSLETFTDKINKTIPINLKGVLDSGQNSGWLQIFTFKDQGKVLSSIVDGQVRFSNKNLTSVPPYI
;
A
#
# COMPACT_ATOMS: atom_id res chain seq x y z
N MET A 1 -7.23 -24.36 48.52
CA MET A 1 -8.15 -25.45 48.91
C MET A 1 -9.07 -24.90 49.96
N SER A 2 -10.36 -24.94 49.68
CA SER A 2 -11.41 -24.49 50.59
C SER A 2 -11.88 -25.68 51.45
N ASP A 3 -12.47 -25.42 52.61
CA ASP A 3 -13.16 -26.45 53.39
C ASP A 3 -14.29 -27.06 52.52
N TYR A 4 -14.43 -28.40 52.51
CA TYR A 4 -15.44 -29.08 51.68
C TYR A 4 -16.87 -28.63 52.00
N CYS A 5 -17.14 -28.20 53.25
CA CYS A 5 -18.43 -27.62 53.62
C CYS A 5 -18.69 -26.30 52.90
N THR A 6 -17.62 -25.54 52.63
CA THR A 6 -17.66 -24.26 51.89
C THR A 6 -17.82 -24.50 50.39
N ALA A 7 -17.04 -25.40 49.78
CA ALA A 7 -17.16 -25.73 48.36
C ALA A 7 -18.53 -26.35 48.01
N CYS A 8 -19.00 -27.32 48.80
CA CYS A 8 -20.32 -27.92 48.60
C CYS A 8 -21.46 -26.93 48.90
N GLY A 9 -21.26 -25.99 49.82
CA GLY A 9 -22.22 -24.93 50.12
C GLY A 9 -22.35 -23.96 48.95
N ALA A 10 -21.22 -23.50 48.41
CA ALA A 10 -21.17 -22.61 47.25
C ALA A 10 -21.81 -23.25 46.02
N LEU A 11 -21.47 -24.51 45.70
CA LEU A 11 -22.09 -25.24 44.59
C LEU A 11 -23.62 -25.38 44.72
N LYS A 12 -24.14 -25.53 45.94
CA LYS A 12 -25.59 -25.55 46.17
C LYS A 12 -26.25 -24.20 45.88
N GLU A 13 -25.55 -23.12 46.15
CA GLU A 13 -26.03 -21.76 45.95
C GLU A 13 -25.99 -21.36 44.47
N TYR A 14 -24.85 -21.53 43.81
CA TYR A 14 -24.66 -21.02 42.45
C TYR A 14 -24.86 -22.09 41.36
N ALA A 15 -24.75 -23.38 41.67
CA ALA A 15 -24.90 -24.49 40.71
C ALA A 15 -25.88 -25.59 41.18
N PRO A 16 -27.13 -25.25 41.60
CA PRO A 16 -28.06 -26.22 42.20
C PRO A 16 -28.47 -27.35 41.23
N ASN A 17 -28.50 -27.09 39.92
CA ASN A 17 -28.82 -28.14 38.94
C ASN A 17 -27.73 -29.21 38.87
N PHE A 18 -26.46 -28.80 38.94
CA PHE A 18 -25.32 -29.71 39.02
C PHE A 18 -25.40 -30.56 40.30
N VAL A 19 -25.66 -29.93 41.46
CA VAL A 19 -25.76 -30.68 42.74
C VAL A 19 -26.88 -31.72 42.70
N LYS A 20 -27.99 -31.44 42.00
CA LYS A 20 -29.14 -32.35 41.92
C LYS A 20 -28.97 -33.45 40.87
N ASN A 21 -28.44 -33.11 39.70
CA ASN A 21 -28.50 -33.95 38.50
C ASN A 21 -27.13 -34.34 37.95
N GLY A 22 -26.04 -33.90 38.57
CA GLY A 22 -24.68 -34.02 38.06
C GLY A 22 -24.46 -33.20 36.78
N ILE A 23 -23.53 -33.65 35.94
CA ILE A 23 -23.22 -33.00 34.66
C ILE A 23 -24.26 -33.43 33.61
N THR A 24 -25.18 -32.52 33.26
CA THR A 24 -26.11 -32.69 32.14
C THR A 24 -25.59 -32.00 30.88
N ASP A 25 -26.31 -32.10 29.76
CA ASP A 25 -25.96 -31.40 28.52
C ASP A 25 -25.87 -29.88 28.69
N LYS A 26 -26.65 -29.31 29.63
CA LYS A 26 -26.62 -27.88 29.93
C LYS A 26 -25.26 -27.50 30.53
N GLU A 27 -24.83 -28.17 31.59
CA GLU A 27 -23.54 -27.94 32.23
C GLU A 27 -22.41 -28.24 31.24
N CYS A 28 -22.52 -29.33 30.46
CA CYS A 28 -21.53 -29.69 29.46
C CYS A 28 -21.34 -28.59 28.40
N LYS A 29 -22.43 -28.04 27.84
CA LYS A 29 -22.38 -26.93 26.88
C LYS A 29 -21.84 -25.63 27.50
N SER A 30 -22.08 -25.41 28.79
CA SER A 30 -21.54 -24.25 29.51
C SER A 30 -20.03 -24.41 29.73
N LEU A 31 -19.58 -25.60 30.13
CA LEU A 31 -18.15 -25.92 30.23
C LEU A 31 -17.45 -25.83 28.87
N GLN A 32 -18.07 -26.29 27.78
CA GLN A 32 -17.50 -26.11 26.43
C GLN A 32 -17.23 -24.64 26.07
N LYS A 33 -17.93 -23.70 26.72
CA LYS A 33 -17.80 -22.26 26.47
C LYS A 33 -16.91 -21.53 27.48
N ASP A 34 -16.37 -22.23 28.47
CA ASP A 34 -15.64 -21.65 29.61
C ASP A 34 -16.51 -20.71 30.47
N THR A 35 -17.78 -21.10 30.69
CA THR A 35 -18.74 -20.31 31.49
C THR A 35 -19.21 -21.05 32.77
N GLY A 36 -18.43 -22.01 33.25
CA GLY A 36 -18.74 -22.76 34.47
C GLY A 36 -19.98 -23.65 34.34
N PHE A 37 -20.57 -24.06 35.46
CA PHE A 37 -21.78 -24.87 35.55
C PHE A 37 -23.06 -24.03 35.44
N ASN A 38 -23.00 -22.73 35.74
CA ASN A 38 -24.17 -21.85 35.67
C ASN A 38 -23.93 -20.60 34.81
N PRO A 39 -24.30 -20.63 33.53
CA PRO A 39 -24.15 -19.48 32.64
C PRO A 39 -25.18 -18.36 32.90
N GLY A 40 -26.07 -18.53 33.89
CA GLY A 40 -27.08 -17.54 34.27
C GLY A 40 -26.67 -16.64 35.44
N LEU A 41 -25.45 -16.79 35.96
CA LEU A 41 -24.94 -15.93 37.02
C LEU A 41 -24.70 -14.50 36.51
N LYS A 42 -24.86 -13.50 37.40
CA LYS A 42 -24.56 -12.10 37.08
C LYS A 42 -23.06 -11.89 36.81
N GLU A 43 -22.23 -12.64 37.52
CA GLU A 43 -20.79 -12.75 37.30
C GLU A 43 -20.51 -14.21 36.94
N LEU A 44 -20.01 -14.43 35.72
CA LEU A 44 -19.76 -15.78 35.23
C LEU A 44 -18.49 -16.33 35.85
N HIS A 45 -18.60 -17.54 36.39
CA HIS A 45 -17.45 -18.33 36.79
C HIS A 45 -16.77 -18.91 35.55
N LYS A 46 -15.45 -19.12 35.65
CA LYS A 46 -14.67 -19.89 34.68
C LYS A 46 -14.76 -21.38 35.00
N ASN A 47 -14.46 -22.23 34.02
CA ASN A 47 -14.39 -23.67 34.27
C ASN A 47 -13.41 -24.02 35.38
N CYS A 48 -12.28 -23.31 35.47
CA CYS A 48 -11.27 -23.57 36.48
C CYS A 48 -11.82 -23.42 37.91
N GLU A 49 -12.67 -22.41 38.16
CA GLU A 49 -13.25 -22.15 39.47
C GLU A 49 -14.23 -23.28 39.84
N ASP A 50 -15.18 -23.55 38.96
CA ASP A 50 -16.24 -24.55 39.19
C ASP A 50 -15.69 -25.99 39.25
N LEU A 51 -14.66 -26.33 38.46
CA LEU A 51 -14.03 -27.65 38.51
C LEU A 51 -13.22 -27.85 39.81
N ASN A 52 -12.62 -26.79 40.37
CA ASN A 52 -11.95 -26.86 41.68
C ASN A 52 -12.96 -27.04 42.81
N ASP A 53 -14.06 -26.28 42.80
CA ASP A 53 -15.14 -26.43 43.79
C ASP A 53 -15.76 -27.83 43.72
N MET A 54 -15.93 -28.37 42.51
CA MET A 54 -16.42 -29.73 42.31
C MET A 54 -15.43 -30.77 42.86
N LEU A 55 -14.13 -30.61 42.62
CA LEU A 55 -13.09 -31.50 43.14
C LEU A 55 -13.07 -31.50 44.67
N ASP A 56 -13.05 -30.30 45.27
CA ASP A 56 -13.08 -30.10 46.72
C ASP A 56 -14.37 -30.70 47.32
N CYS A 57 -15.53 -30.48 46.69
CA CYS A 57 -16.80 -31.00 47.20
C CYS A 57 -16.94 -32.52 47.05
N LEU A 58 -16.50 -33.12 45.94
CA LEU A 58 -16.77 -34.53 45.65
C LEU A 58 -15.68 -35.48 46.15
N LEU A 59 -14.39 -35.13 46.00
CA LEU A 59 -13.29 -36.04 46.38
C LEU A 59 -12.70 -35.68 47.75
N ASN A 60 -12.45 -34.40 48.05
CA ASN A 60 -11.92 -34.05 49.38
C ASN A 60 -12.94 -34.38 50.48
N SER A 61 -14.24 -34.10 50.26
CA SER A 61 -15.27 -34.50 51.24
C SER A 61 -15.36 -36.02 51.45
N LEU A 62 -15.12 -36.81 50.39
CA LEU A 62 -15.15 -38.26 50.47
C LEU A 62 -13.92 -38.80 51.22
N GLN A 63 -12.77 -38.15 51.05
CA GLN A 63 -11.56 -38.43 51.82
C GLN A 63 -11.78 -38.13 53.31
N ASP A 64 -12.40 -37.00 53.65
CA ASP A 64 -12.67 -36.61 55.04
C ASP A 64 -13.69 -37.55 55.72
N LYS A 65 -14.63 -38.10 54.95
CA LYS A 65 -15.61 -39.10 55.44
C LYS A 65 -15.05 -40.51 55.53
N LEU A 66 -13.86 -40.78 54.99
CA LEU A 66 -13.26 -42.12 54.96
C LEU A 66 -13.29 -42.84 56.34
N PRO A 67 -12.98 -42.19 57.49
CA PRO A 67 -13.02 -42.85 58.80
C PRO A 67 -14.41 -43.32 59.24
N ALA A 68 -15.49 -42.78 58.65
CA ALA A 68 -16.87 -43.14 58.97
C ALA A 68 -17.35 -44.38 58.21
N TYR A 69 -16.62 -44.84 57.18
CA TYR A 69 -16.98 -46.07 56.46
C TYR A 69 -16.46 -47.30 57.20
N SER A 70 -17.32 -48.33 57.26
CA SER A 70 -16.91 -49.64 57.79
C SER A 70 -15.95 -50.32 56.82
N VAL A 71 -14.84 -50.85 57.35
CA VAL A 71 -13.88 -51.66 56.59
C VAL A 71 -14.52 -52.93 56.03
N CYS A 72 -15.60 -53.40 56.65
CA CYS A 72 -16.37 -54.57 56.20
C CYS A 72 -17.45 -54.22 55.15
N ASP A 73 -17.74 -52.94 54.91
CA ASP A 73 -18.75 -52.46 53.93
C ASP A 73 -18.15 -51.48 52.90
N TRP A 74 -17.07 -51.93 52.26
CA TRP A 74 -16.33 -51.15 51.26
C TRP A 74 -17.14 -50.82 49.99
N LYS A 75 -18.22 -51.58 49.72
CA LYS A 75 -19.04 -51.40 48.50
C LYS A 75 -19.77 -50.07 48.48
N ALA A 76 -20.22 -49.58 49.64
CA ALA A 76 -20.87 -48.27 49.76
C ALA A 76 -19.89 -47.13 49.41
N TYR A 77 -18.69 -47.17 49.99
CA TYR A 77 -17.61 -46.23 49.69
C TYR A 77 -17.22 -46.27 48.20
N MET A 78 -16.99 -47.47 47.65
CA MET A 78 -16.59 -47.60 46.25
C MET A 78 -17.66 -47.12 45.27
N LYS A 79 -18.95 -47.29 45.59
CA LYS A 79 -20.04 -46.75 44.78
C LYS A 79 -20.02 -45.22 44.76
N GLU A 80 -19.81 -44.58 45.90
CA GLU A 80 -19.72 -43.12 46.01
C GLU A 80 -18.48 -42.58 45.30
N LEU A 81 -17.32 -43.20 45.52
CA LEU A 81 -16.07 -42.86 44.83
C LEU A 81 -16.22 -42.94 43.31
N THR A 82 -16.77 -44.05 42.81
CA THR A 82 -16.93 -44.27 41.36
C THR A 82 -17.87 -43.23 40.73
N ASN A 83 -18.97 -42.88 41.41
CA ASN A 83 -19.89 -41.86 40.93
C ASN A 83 -19.28 -40.46 40.93
N ASN A 84 -18.51 -40.12 41.97
CA ASN A 84 -17.83 -38.83 42.08
C ASN A 84 -16.76 -38.69 41.00
N LEU A 85 -15.94 -39.73 40.80
CA LEU A 85 -14.94 -39.77 39.73
C LEU A 85 -15.58 -39.66 38.34
N TYR A 86 -16.67 -40.41 38.09
CA TYR A 86 -17.40 -40.30 36.83
C TYR A 86 -17.90 -38.87 36.56
N THR A 87 -18.45 -38.22 37.58
CA THR A 87 -18.96 -36.84 37.49
C THR A 87 -17.84 -35.85 37.16
N ILE A 88 -16.70 -35.95 37.85
CA ILE A 88 -15.53 -35.11 37.60
C ILE A 88 -14.99 -35.32 36.19
N GLN A 89 -14.78 -36.58 35.79
CA GLN A 89 -14.28 -36.91 34.46
C GLN A 89 -15.21 -36.41 33.36
N LYS A 90 -16.52 -36.55 33.53
CA LYS A 90 -17.50 -36.03 32.57
C LYS A 90 -17.41 -34.51 32.42
N ALA A 91 -17.26 -33.77 33.52
CA ALA A 91 -17.08 -32.32 33.47
C ALA A 91 -15.76 -31.92 32.78
N MET A 92 -14.66 -32.62 33.09
CA MET A 92 -13.36 -32.38 32.45
C MET A 92 -13.43 -32.61 30.94
N ILE A 93 -14.01 -33.72 30.49
CA ILE A 93 -14.18 -34.03 29.06
C ILE A 93 -14.98 -32.92 28.36
N CYS A 94 -16.07 -32.44 28.96
CA CYS A 94 -16.86 -31.33 28.39
C CYS A 94 -16.02 -30.04 28.24
N SER A 95 -15.23 -29.69 29.25
CA SER A 95 -14.31 -28.54 29.19
C SER A 95 -13.24 -28.72 28.11
N GLU A 96 -12.60 -29.89 28.05
CA GLU A 96 -11.56 -30.22 27.07
C GLU A 96 -12.10 -30.20 25.63
N CYS A 97 -13.30 -30.74 25.38
CA CYS A 97 -13.95 -30.65 24.07
C CYS A 97 -14.13 -29.19 23.62
N GLY A 98 -14.51 -28.29 24.53
CA GLY A 98 -14.62 -26.86 24.24
C GLY A 98 -13.29 -26.21 23.90
N GLN A 99 -12.22 -26.59 24.62
CA GLN A 99 -10.87 -26.11 24.35
C GLN A 99 -10.38 -26.55 22.97
N TRP A 100 -10.59 -27.83 22.59
CA TRP A 100 -10.22 -28.34 21.27
C TRP A 100 -10.93 -27.61 20.13
N ILE A 101 -12.21 -27.25 20.29
CA ILE A 101 -12.93 -26.42 19.31
C ILE A 101 -12.20 -25.07 19.11
N LYS A 102 -11.88 -24.38 20.21
CA LYS A 102 -11.15 -23.10 20.14
C LYS A 102 -9.75 -23.25 19.52
N VAL A 103 -9.05 -24.34 19.79
CA VAL A 103 -7.74 -24.64 19.16
C VAL A 103 -7.88 -24.76 17.65
N HIS A 104 -8.85 -25.53 17.17
CA HIS A 104 -9.09 -25.67 15.72
C HIS A 104 -9.52 -24.34 15.07
N GLU A 105 -10.32 -23.51 15.76
CA GLU A 105 -10.65 -22.16 15.28
C GLU A 105 -9.42 -21.26 15.16
N ILE A 106 -8.47 -21.38 16.09
CA ILE A 106 -7.18 -20.67 16.03
C ILE A 106 -6.33 -21.18 14.87
N GLU A 107 -6.21 -22.50 14.69
CA GLU A 107 -5.49 -23.11 13.56
C GLU A 107 -6.03 -22.64 12.21
N ASP A 108 -7.36 -22.64 12.04
CA ASP A 108 -8.03 -22.13 10.84
C ASP A 108 -7.74 -20.65 10.60
N SER A 109 -7.72 -19.85 11.67
CA SER A 109 -7.42 -18.41 11.59
C SER A 109 -5.97 -18.17 11.19
N ILE A 110 -5.02 -18.94 11.74
CA ILE A 110 -3.60 -18.91 11.39
C ILE A 110 -3.40 -19.29 9.92
N ASN A 111 -4.04 -20.36 9.45
CA ASN A 111 -3.96 -20.80 8.06
C ASN A 111 -4.47 -19.73 7.08
N LYS A 112 -5.57 -19.04 7.43
CA LYS A 112 -6.09 -17.90 6.65
C LYS A 112 -5.11 -16.74 6.61
N LEU A 113 -4.40 -16.46 7.70
CA LEU A 113 -3.37 -15.40 7.75
C LEU A 113 -2.16 -15.76 6.89
N TRP A 114 -1.65 -17.00 6.97
CA TRP A 114 -0.57 -17.47 6.11
C TRP A 114 -0.91 -17.36 4.63
N ALA A 115 -2.13 -17.75 4.23
CA ALA A 115 -2.58 -17.61 2.85
C ALA A 115 -2.65 -16.14 2.38
N LYS A 116 -2.94 -15.20 3.27
CA LYS A 116 -2.89 -13.76 2.97
C LYS A 116 -1.44 -13.26 2.88
N MET A 117 -0.56 -13.68 3.78
CA MET A 117 0.87 -13.31 3.75
C MET A 117 1.54 -13.77 2.46
N ALA A 118 1.30 -15.01 2.03
CA ALA A 118 1.84 -15.52 0.76
C ALA A 118 1.43 -14.67 -0.45
N LYS A 119 0.21 -14.10 -0.45
CA LYS A 119 -0.22 -13.15 -1.50
C LYS A 119 0.52 -11.82 -1.44
N VAL A 120 0.80 -11.32 -0.23
CA VAL A 120 1.56 -10.08 -0.03
C VAL A 120 3.01 -10.27 -0.47
N GLU A 121 3.66 -11.37 -0.10
CA GLU A 121 5.03 -11.70 -0.53
C GLU A 121 5.12 -11.79 -2.05
N ALA A 122 4.19 -12.50 -2.69
CA ALA A 122 4.11 -12.58 -4.15
C ALA A 122 3.93 -11.20 -4.81
N ALA A 123 3.13 -10.31 -4.22
CA ALA A 123 2.97 -8.94 -4.71
C ALA A 123 4.22 -8.07 -4.51
N LEU A 124 4.96 -8.28 -3.42
CA LEU A 124 6.21 -7.57 -3.17
C LEU A 124 7.30 -8.01 -4.15
N ASP A 125 7.43 -9.31 -4.40
CA ASP A 125 8.36 -9.86 -5.39
C ASP A 125 8.03 -9.35 -6.80
N ALA A 126 6.74 -9.22 -7.12
CA ALA A 126 6.27 -8.63 -8.36
C ALA A 126 6.70 -7.17 -8.53
N LEU A 127 6.55 -6.36 -7.46
CA LEU A 127 6.96 -4.97 -7.45
C LEU A 127 8.49 -4.84 -7.57
N ALA A 128 9.23 -5.73 -6.91
CA ALA A 128 10.69 -5.79 -7.02
C ALA A 128 11.17 -6.21 -8.42
N ALA A 129 10.40 -7.05 -9.12
CA ALA A 129 10.66 -7.47 -10.49
C ALA A 129 10.25 -6.44 -11.55
N GLN A 130 9.46 -5.45 -11.18
CA GLN A 130 9.02 -4.37 -12.05
C GLN A 130 10.20 -3.46 -12.41
N LYS A 131 10.64 -3.54 -13.66
CA LYS A 131 11.77 -2.76 -14.18
C LYS A 131 11.31 -1.92 -15.35
N TRP A 132 10.74 -0.76 -15.05
CA TRP A 132 10.41 0.23 -16.07
C TRP A 132 11.41 1.35 -16.05
N GLU A 133 11.75 1.83 -17.23
CA GLU A 133 12.62 2.98 -17.38
C GLU A 133 11.92 4.02 -18.23
N VAL A 134 11.97 5.27 -17.76
CA VAL A 134 11.61 6.42 -18.55
C VAL A 134 12.88 7.22 -18.81
N ASP A 135 13.24 7.32 -20.08
CA ASP A 135 14.34 8.14 -20.53
C ASP A 135 13.79 9.45 -21.10
N VAL A 136 14.49 10.53 -20.81
CA VAL A 136 14.23 11.85 -21.38
C VAL A 136 15.47 12.33 -22.11
N ARG A 137 15.29 13.01 -23.24
CA ARG A 137 16.40 13.65 -23.95
C ARG A 137 15.97 14.93 -24.63
N ARG A 138 16.97 15.72 -25.00
CA ARG A 138 16.85 16.87 -25.89
C ARG A 138 17.43 16.54 -27.27
N LEU A 139 16.79 17.01 -28.32
CA LEU A 139 17.34 17.01 -29.68
C LEU A 139 17.50 18.46 -30.13
N VAL A 140 18.73 18.92 -30.26
CA VAL A 140 19.05 20.28 -30.72
C VAL A 140 19.05 20.26 -32.25
N GLN A 141 18.15 21.03 -32.87
CA GLN A 141 18.12 21.22 -34.32
C GLN A 141 18.96 22.43 -34.76
N SER A 142 18.98 23.47 -33.93
CA SER A 142 19.78 24.69 -34.10
C SER A 142 20.08 25.26 -32.72
N GLU A 143 21.28 25.78 -32.51
CA GLU A 143 21.65 26.43 -31.24
C GLU A 143 22.50 27.68 -31.46
N VAL A 144 22.33 28.61 -30.54
CA VAL A 144 23.22 29.75 -30.33
C VAL A 144 24.06 29.52 -29.08
N PRO A 145 25.18 30.25 -28.89
CA PRO A 145 26.00 30.10 -27.69
C PRO A 145 25.20 30.28 -26.40
N GLU A 146 25.62 29.56 -25.36
CA GLU A 146 25.02 29.56 -24.01
C GLU A 146 23.64 28.89 -23.87
N LEU A 147 23.13 28.20 -24.90
CA LEU A 147 21.92 27.38 -24.77
C LEU A 147 22.13 26.23 -23.77
N LYS A 148 21.39 26.24 -22.65
CA LYS A 148 21.41 25.20 -21.62
C LYS A 148 20.02 24.63 -21.42
N ILE A 149 19.93 23.30 -21.42
CA ILE A 149 18.65 22.60 -21.41
C ILE A 149 18.75 21.46 -20.42
N HIS A 150 17.80 21.45 -19.50
CA HIS A 150 17.65 20.42 -18.49
C HIS A 150 16.28 19.77 -18.67
N ILE A 151 16.25 18.44 -18.67
CA ILE A 151 15.01 17.65 -18.56
C ILE A 151 15.35 16.48 -17.63
N ASP A 152 14.57 16.29 -16.58
CA ASP A 152 14.78 15.21 -15.63
C ASP A 152 13.70 14.11 -15.71
N ARG A 153 13.87 13.06 -14.92
CA ARG A 153 12.98 11.90 -14.89
C ARG A 153 11.62 12.18 -14.25
N SER A 154 11.47 13.28 -13.52
CA SER A 154 10.16 13.74 -13.03
C SER A 154 9.33 14.40 -14.14
N GLY A 155 9.98 14.72 -15.26
CA GLY A 155 9.38 15.44 -16.38
C GLY A 155 9.58 16.95 -16.29
N TYR A 156 10.21 17.47 -15.22
CA TYR A 156 10.60 18.88 -15.14
C TYR A 156 11.59 19.20 -16.26
N PHE A 157 11.39 20.35 -16.89
CA PHE A 157 12.32 20.90 -17.86
C PHE A 157 12.59 22.38 -17.64
N GLU A 158 13.79 22.77 -18.07
CA GLU A 158 14.26 24.15 -18.03
C GLU A 158 15.09 24.44 -19.28
N PHE A 159 14.69 25.46 -20.02
CA PHE A 159 15.41 26.02 -21.15
C PHE A 159 15.98 27.37 -20.74
N ASN A 160 17.30 27.51 -20.75
CA ASN A 160 17.98 28.78 -20.63
C ASN A 160 18.64 29.10 -21.96
N TRP A 161 18.37 30.28 -22.51
CA TRP A 161 18.97 30.74 -23.77
C TRP A 161 19.51 32.16 -23.61
N THR A 162 20.36 32.54 -24.54
CA THR A 162 20.90 33.90 -24.65
C THR A 162 20.63 34.40 -26.05
N ASP A 163 20.02 35.57 -26.17
CA ASP A 163 19.86 36.25 -27.46
C ASP A 163 21.17 36.96 -27.79
N TRP A 164 21.58 36.90 -29.05
CA TRP A 164 22.88 37.42 -29.47
C TRP A 164 22.76 38.41 -30.61
N ASP A 165 23.66 39.39 -30.56
CA ASP A 165 23.87 40.33 -31.63
C ASP A 165 24.76 39.74 -32.73
N MET A 166 24.61 40.25 -33.94
CA MET A 166 25.44 39.90 -35.09
C MET A 166 25.99 41.14 -35.79
N ASN A 167 27.27 41.04 -36.18
CA ASN A 167 27.88 41.93 -37.16
C ASN A 167 28.28 41.12 -38.40
N GLY A 168 27.53 41.25 -39.49
CA GLY A 168 27.65 40.35 -40.63
C GLY A 168 27.30 38.91 -40.23
N SER A 169 28.25 37.99 -40.37
CA SER A 169 28.10 36.57 -40.01
C SER A 169 28.70 36.21 -38.64
N VAL A 170 29.19 37.20 -37.87
CA VAL A 170 29.88 36.97 -36.61
C VAL A 170 28.96 37.31 -35.44
N ILE A 171 28.80 36.37 -34.50
CA ILE A 171 28.12 36.57 -33.22
C ILE A 171 29.01 37.46 -32.33
N THR A 172 28.45 38.56 -31.80
CA THR A 172 29.23 39.57 -31.07
C THR A 172 28.88 39.65 -29.59
N ASN A 173 27.78 40.32 -29.25
CA ASN A 173 27.43 40.65 -27.86
C ASN A 173 26.15 39.91 -27.42
N PRO A 174 26.10 39.38 -26.18
CA PRO A 174 24.85 38.86 -25.63
C PRO A 174 23.91 40.04 -25.38
N MET A 175 22.66 39.91 -25.79
CA MET A 175 21.64 40.97 -25.77
C MET A 175 20.67 40.81 -24.60
N GLY A 176 20.40 39.58 -24.21
CA GLY A 176 19.62 39.25 -23.04
C GLY A 176 19.55 37.74 -22.82
N ARG A 177 19.00 37.35 -21.68
CA ARG A 177 18.96 35.95 -21.24
C ARG A 177 17.54 35.57 -20.91
N GLY A 178 17.09 34.49 -21.53
CA GLY A 178 15.77 33.95 -21.31
C GLY A 178 15.80 32.63 -20.54
N LYS A 179 14.70 32.37 -19.84
CA LYS A 179 14.43 31.11 -19.15
C LYS A 179 12.97 30.70 -19.34
N LEU A 180 12.74 29.44 -19.72
CA LEU A 180 11.42 28.81 -19.80
C LEU A 180 11.44 27.55 -18.94
N THR A 181 10.45 27.41 -18.06
CA THR A 181 10.27 26.20 -17.23
C THR A 181 8.92 25.55 -17.47
N GLY A 182 8.86 24.25 -17.25
CA GLY A 182 7.62 23.50 -17.33
C GLY A 182 7.80 22.04 -16.92
N THR A 183 6.73 21.26 -17.04
CA THR A 183 6.70 19.85 -16.67
C THR A 183 5.98 19.00 -17.72
N ILE A 184 6.58 17.88 -18.13
CA ILE A 184 5.91 16.85 -18.93
C ILE A 184 5.25 15.85 -17.99
N ASN A 185 3.93 15.68 -18.11
CA ASN A 185 3.16 14.75 -17.30
C ASN A 185 3.08 13.38 -17.99
N PHE A 186 3.97 12.45 -17.63
CA PHE A 186 3.96 11.09 -18.15
C PHE A 186 3.92 10.03 -17.04
N GLY A 187 3.81 8.76 -17.43
CA GLY A 187 3.96 7.64 -16.51
C GLY A 187 3.85 6.29 -17.18
N MET A 188 4.25 5.26 -16.44
CA MET A 188 4.04 3.86 -16.79
C MET A 188 3.23 3.17 -15.67
N ALA A 189 2.44 2.19 -16.06
CA ALA A 189 1.67 1.34 -15.17
C ALA A 189 1.60 -0.07 -15.73
N GLN A 190 1.25 -1.04 -14.89
CA GLN A 190 1.10 -2.41 -15.35
C GLN A 190 -0.20 -2.52 -16.16
N GLU A 191 -0.15 -3.24 -17.27
CA GLU A 191 -1.35 -3.57 -18.04
C GLU A 191 -1.84 -4.99 -17.69
N ASN A 192 -1.05 -6.00 -18.03
CA ASN A 192 -1.33 -7.39 -17.68
C ASN A 192 -0.03 -8.22 -17.73
N GLY A 193 0.11 -9.19 -16.82
CA GLY A 193 1.28 -10.07 -16.77
C GLY A 193 2.61 -9.31 -16.85
N MET A 194 3.35 -9.48 -17.96
CA MET A 194 4.62 -8.79 -18.20
C MET A 194 4.51 -7.44 -18.91
N ASN A 195 3.33 -7.08 -19.42
CA ASN A 195 3.12 -5.92 -20.27
C ASN A 195 2.92 -4.65 -19.44
N ALA A 196 3.48 -3.55 -19.93
CA ALA A 196 3.39 -2.24 -19.31
C ALA A 196 2.65 -1.27 -20.24
N LYS A 197 1.67 -0.56 -19.71
CA LYS A 197 1.09 0.60 -20.39
C LYS A 197 1.89 1.86 -20.05
N TRP A 198 2.02 2.76 -21.01
CA TRP A 198 2.60 4.08 -20.82
C TRP A 198 1.65 5.15 -21.33
N GLN A 199 1.77 6.35 -20.77
CA GLN A 199 1.00 7.50 -21.18
C GLN A 199 1.80 8.80 -21.03
N VAL A 200 1.69 9.68 -22.02
CA VAL A 200 2.01 11.11 -21.90
C VAL A 200 0.69 11.87 -21.88
N ARG A 201 0.32 12.39 -20.71
CA ARG A 201 -0.97 13.04 -20.47
C ARG A 201 -0.97 14.45 -21.04
N SER A 202 0.02 15.25 -20.65
CA SER A 202 0.07 16.68 -20.96
C SER A 202 1.47 17.23 -20.81
N VAL A 203 1.66 18.48 -21.24
CA VAL A 203 2.79 19.32 -20.88
C VAL A 203 2.28 20.59 -20.24
N THR A 204 2.88 21.02 -19.14
CA THR A 204 2.55 22.26 -18.45
C THR A 204 3.68 23.25 -18.66
N LEU A 205 3.34 24.45 -19.15
CA LEU A 205 4.25 25.60 -19.22
C LEU A 205 4.03 26.47 -17.98
N ASP A 206 5.08 26.69 -17.20
CA ASP A 206 4.96 27.39 -15.93
C ASP A 206 5.24 28.89 -16.12
N THR A 207 6.48 29.23 -16.45
CA THR A 207 6.94 30.62 -16.52
C THR A 207 7.96 30.81 -17.63
N VAL A 208 7.87 31.96 -18.31
CA VAL A 208 8.92 32.49 -19.18
C VAL A 208 9.45 33.78 -18.58
N THR A 209 10.76 33.89 -18.41
CA THR A 209 11.43 35.14 -18.02
C THR A 209 12.45 35.52 -19.07
N TYR A 210 12.64 36.83 -19.27
CA TYR A 210 13.71 37.36 -20.10
C TYR A 210 14.30 38.59 -19.44
N GLN A 211 15.62 38.62 -19.33
CA GLN A 211 16.39 39.72 -18.75
C GLN A 211 17.26 40.38 -19.82
N SER A 212 16.93 41.63 -20.13
CA SER A 212 17.70 42.46 -21.06
C SER A 212 19.06 42.85 -20.49
N LEU A 213 20.08 42.86 -21.34
CA LEU A 213 21.40 43.42 -21.06
C LEU A 213 21.58 44.85 -21.63
N LYS A 214 20.51 45.44 -22.19
CA LYS A 214 20.45 46.82 -22.69
C LYS A 214 21.52 47.18 -23.72
N VAL A 215 21.79 46.26 -24.66
CA VAL A 215 22.79 46.46 -25.74
C VAL A 215 22.21 47.31 -26.88
N ARG A 216 21.20 46.79 -27.59
CA ARG A 216 20.43 47.48 -28.64
C ARG A 216 19.08 46.80 -28.84
N SER A 217 18.20 47.45 -29.61
CA SER A 217 16.90 46.89 -30.00
C SER A 217 17.07 45.91 -31.16
N LEU A 218 16.61 44.68 -30.94
CA LEU A 218 16.41 43.63 -31.93
C LEU A 218 15.19 42.80 -31.50
N GLU A 219 14.40 42.40 -32.48
CA GLU A 219 13.18 41.63 -32.25
C GLU A 219 13.46 40.12 -32.28
N PHE A 220 12.91 39.43 -31.28
CA PHE A 220 12.92 37.99 -31.15
C PHE A 220 11.50 37.47 -30.90
N ILE A 221 11.25 36.22 -31.28
CA ILE A 221 9.97 35.55 -31.04
C ILE A 221 10.23 34.19 -30.41
N ILE A 222 9.71 34.03 -29.19
CA ILE A 222 9.68 32.76 -28.48
C ILE A 222 8.44 32.00 -28.92
N LYS A 223 8.60 30.74 -29.31
CA LYS A 223 7.50 29.85 -29.68
C LYS A 223 7.63 28.50 -29.01
N PHE A 224 6.52 27.98 -28.51
CA PHE A 224 6.43 26.63 -27.97
C PHE A 224 5.35 25.86 -28.72
N TYR A 225 5.74 24.72 -29.29
CA TYR A 225 4.87 23.84 -30.03
C TYR A 225 4.69 22.52 -29.31
N VAL A 226 3.50 21.95 -29.39
CA VAL A 226 3.22 20.57 -28.99
C VAL A 226 2.86 19.78 -30.25
N PRO A 227 3.61 18.72 -30.62
CA PRO A 227 3.32 17.87 -31.76
C PRO A 227 1.91 17.31 -31.70
N THR A 228 1.23 17.36 -32.83
CA THR A 228 -0.05 16.72 -33.09
C THR A 228 0.11 15.84 -34.33
N ILE A 229 -0.83 14.91 -34.55
CA ILE A 229 -0.86 14.05 -35.74
C ILE A 229 -0.86 14.88 -37.05
N SER A 230 -1.28 16.16 -36.98
CA SER A 230 -1.35 17.09 -38.10
C SER A 230 -0.16 18.08 -38.21
N GLY A 231 0.96 17.86 -37.50
CA GLY A 231 2.18 18.67 -37.68
C GLY A 231 2.49 19.68 -36.56
N GLY A 232 1.83 19.58 -35.40
CA GLY A 232 2.11 20.38 -34.21
C GLY A 232 1.27 21.65 -34.09
N THR A 233 0.80 21.95 -32.88
CA THR A 233 0.05 23.16 -32.56
C THR A 233 0.96 24.16 -31.87
N LEU A 234 0.90 25.43 -32.26
CA LEU A 234 1.55 26.53 -31.55
C LEU A 234 0.76 26.83 -30.28
N GLU A 235 1.38 26.69 -29.12
CA GLU A 235 0.71 26.77 -27.82
C GLU A 235 1.09 27.99 -26.99
N TYR A 236 2.26 28.55 -27.27
CA TYR A 236 2.71 29.81 -26.72
C TYR A 236 3.54 30.55 -27.77
N GLU A 237 3.27 31.84 -27.93
CA GLU A 237 4.06 32.75 -28.74
C GLU A 237 4.25 34.05 -27.98
N ARG A 238 5.49 34.56 -27.96
CA ARG A 238 5.83 35.85 -27.37
C ARG A 238 6.87 36.55 -28.23
N ALA A 239 6.44 37.56 -28.96
CA ALA A 239 7.34 38.54 -29.53
C ALA A 239 7.89 39.44 -28.41
N HIS A 240 9.18 39.77 -28.47
CA HIS A 240 9.78 40.75 -27.58
C HIS A 240 10.95 41.48 -28.25
N ASP A 241 11.27 42.65 -27.70
CA ASP A 241 12.50 43.38 -28.01
C ASP A 241 13.56 43.05 -26.97
N SER A 242 14.81 42.93 -27.41
CA SER A 242 15.95 42.61 -26.57
C SER A 242 16.29 43.67 -25.52
N LEU A 243 15.77 44.91 -25.63
CA LEU A 243 15.94 45.97 -24.62
C LEU A 243 15.01 45.82 -23.43
N GLU A 244 13.91 45.10 -23.58
CA GLU A 244 12.88 44.98 -22.56
C GLU A 244 13.09 43.75 -21.67
N THR A 245 12.75 43.86 -20.40
CA THR A 245 12.73 42.72 -19.45
C THR A 245 11.29 42.32 -19.19
N PHE A 246 11.01 41.02 -19.14
CA PHE A 246 9.65 40.56 -18.86
C PHE A 246 9.63 39.24 -18.08
N THR A 247 8.45 38.95 -17.52
CA THR A 247 8.13 37.68 -16.89
C THR A 247 6.66 37.37 -17.14
N ASP A 248 6.41 36.27 -17.84
CA ASP A 248 5.08 35.75 -18.10
C ASP A 248 4.85 34.51 -17.22
N LYS A 249 3.84 34.57 -16.35
CA LYS A 249 3.30 33.38 -15.68
C LYS A 249 2.28 32.72 -16.59
N ILE A 250 2.69 31.64 -17.25
CA ILE A 250 1.87 30.98 -18.27
C ILE A 250 0.86 30.05 -17.61
N ASN A 251 1.32 29.17 -16.71
CA ASN A 251 0.53 28.16 -16.01
C ASN A 251 -0.48 27.40 -16.92
N LYS A 252 -0.08 27.12 -18.16
CA LYS A 252 -0.95 26.50 -19.17
C LYS A 252 -0.62 25.02 -19.29
N THR A 253 -1.61 24.17 -19.08
CA THR A 253 -1.50 22.72 -19.30
C THR A 253 -2.10 22.36 -20.66
N ILE A 254 -1.28 21.78 -21.53
CA ILE A 254 -1.62 21.40 -22.89
C ILE A 254 -1.76 19.87 -22.96
N PRO A 255 -2.93 19.33 -23.33
CA PRO A 255 -3.12 17.89 -23.45
C PRO A 255 -2.34 17.29 -24.63
N ILE A 256 -1.71 16.14 -24.40
CA ILE A 256 -0.96 15.36 -25.42
C ILE A 256 -1.67 14.03 -25.69
N ASN A 257 -2.16 13.36 -24.65
CA ASN A 257 -2.97 12.13 -24.72
C ASN A 257 -2.35 10.98 -25.54
N LEU A 258 -1.02 10.90 -25.62
CA LEU A 258 -0.33 9.75 -26.21
C LEU A 258 -0.30 8.59 -25.22
N LYS A 259 -0.55 7.38 -25.71
CA LYS A 259 -0.54 6.16 -24.89
C LYS A 259 -0.16 4.95 -25.73
N GLY A 260 0.32 3.91 -25.06
CA GLY A 260 0.61 2.63 -25.69
C GLY A 260 0.84 1.53 -24.67
N VAL A 261 1.04 0.31 -25.17
CA VAL A 261 1.39 -0.88 -24.39
C VAL A 261 2.71 -1.42 -24.93
N LEU A 262 3.59 -1.87 -24.04
CA LEU A 262 4.89 -2.45 -24.34
C LEU A 262 4.94 -3.88 -23.78
N ASP A 263 5.25 -4.83 -24.64
CA ASP A 263 5.62 -6.17 -24.20
C ASP A 263 6.98 -6.14 -23.48
N SER A 264 7.31 -7.22 -22.76
CA SER A 264 8.63 -7.36 -22.13
C SER A 264 9.76 -7.19 -23.14
N GLY A 265 10.76 -6.39 -22.79
CA GLY A 265 11.94 -6.08 -23.61
C GLY A 265 11.73 -4.97 -24.65
N GLN A 266 10.50 -4.47 -24.83
CA GLN A 266 10.22 -3.43 -25.83
C GLN A 266 10.40 -2.01 -25.27
N ASN A 267 10.52 -1.05 -26.20
CA ASN A 267 10.48 0.38 -25.91
C ASN A 267 9.57 1.12 -26.91
N SER A 268 9.06 2.28 -26.50
CA SER A 268 8.14 3.11 -27.31
C SER A 268 8.79 3.80 -28.51
N GLY A 269 10.12 3.69 -28.67
CA GLY A 269 10.89 4.66 -29.44
C GLY A 269 10.91 6.04 -28.78
N TRP A 270 11.61 6.98 -29.41
CA TRP A 270 11.64 8.37 -28.95
C TRP A 270 10.40 9.12 -29.44
N LEU A 271 9.58 9.56 -28.50
CA LEU A 271 8.37 10.33 -28.75
C LEU A 271 8.69 11.82 -28.56
N GLN A 272 8.45 12.63 -29.58
CA GLN A 272 8.57 14.08 -29.47
C GLN A 272 7.35 14.67 -28.76
N ILE A 273 7.60 15.40 -27.68
CA ILE A 273 6.57 15.93 -26.78
C ILE A 273 6.34 17.41 -27.01
N PHE A 274 7.39 18.15 -27.34
CA PHE A 274 7.31 19.57 -27.65
C PHE A 274 8.51 20.01 -28.51
N THR A 275 8.39 21.20 -29.09
CA THR A 275 9.49 21.95 -29.71
C THR A 275 9.52 23.36 -29.15
N PHE A 276 10.65 23.75 -28.58
CA PHE A 276 10.95 25.13 -28.21
C PHE A 276 11.71 25.81 -29.35
N LYS A 277 11.30 27.04 -29.68
CA LYS A 277 12.01 27.91 -30.61
C LYS A 277 12.19 29.28 -29.99
N ASP A 278 13.42 29.76 -30.00
CA ASP A 278 13.72 31.18 -29.88
C ASP A 278 14.23 31.64 -31.26
N GLN A 279 13.55 32.62 -31.87
CA GLN A 279 13.78 33.03 -33.25
C GLN A 279 14.04 34.53 -33.35
N GLY A 280 15.29 34.89 -33.65
CA GLY A 280 15.63 36.18 -34.23
C GLY A 280 15.63 36.14 -35.75
N LYS A 281 15.86 37.29 -36.38
CA LYS A 281 15.91 37.42 -37.86
C LYS A 281 16.98 36.54 -38.52
N VAL A 282 18.06 36.22 -37.81
CA VAL A 282 19.22 35.48 -38.35
C VAL A 282 19.64 34.32 -37.44
N LEU A 283 19.54 34.48 -36.12
CA LEU A 283 19.88 33.44 -35.16
C LEU A 283 18.61 32.77 -34.63
N SER A 284 18.67 31.45 -34.41
CA SER A 284 17.57 30.73 -33.78
C SER A 284 18.09 29.55 -32.98
N SER A 285 17.49 29.35 -31.81
CA SER A 285 17.61 28.11 -31.04
C SER A 285 16.35 27.28 -31.24
N ILE A 286 16.49 26.04 -31.70
CA ILE A 286 15.38 25.12 -31.94
C ILE A 286 15.69 23.78 -31.29
N VAL A 287 14.88 23.40 -30.31
CA VAL A 287 15.09 22.17 -29.54
C VAL A 287 13.80 21.39 -29.36
N ASP A 288 13.88 20.08 -29.55
CA ASP A 288 12.81 19.16 -29.23
C ASP A 288 13.03 18.47 -27.88
N GLY A 289 11.96 18.38 -27.09
CA GLY A 289 11.89 17.52 -25.91
C GLY A 289 11.34 16.15 -26.29
N GLN A 290 12.07 15.08 -25.95
CA GLN A 290 11.67 13.71 -26.29
C GLN A 290 11.66 12.80 -25.06
N VAL A 291 10.71 11.86 -25.03
CA VAL A 291 10.55 10.85 -23.96
C VAL A 291 10.54 9.46 -24.59
N ARG A 292 11.11 8.47 -23.91
CA ARG A 292 11.03 7.05 -24.28
C ARG A 292 10.70 6.21 -23.06
N PHE A 293 9.76 5.30 -23.24
CA PHE A 293 9.34 4.31 -22.23
C PHE A 293 9.94 2.96 -22.58
N SER A 294 10.48 2.26 -21.59
CA SER A 294 11.05 0.92 -21.76
C SER A 294 10.47 -0.04 -20.72
N ASN A 295 10.03 -1.21 -21.18
CA ASN A 295 9.60 -2.30 -20.32
C ASN A 295 10.72 -3.34 -20.23
N LYS A 296 11.44 -3.38 -19.11
CA LYS A 296 12.51 -4.35 -18.83
C LYS A 296 12.07 -5.44 -17.83
N ASN A 297 10.77 -5.64 -17.66
CA ASN A 297 10.24 -6.70 -16.79
C ASN A 297 10.79 -8.07 -17.22
N LEU A 298 11.37 -8.82 -16.28
CA LEU A 298 11.94 -10.15 -16.52
C LEU A 298 10.98 -11.29 -16.15
N THR A 299 9.95 -10.99 -15.35
CA THR A 299 8.93 -11.93 -14.91
C THR A 299 7.55 -11.26 -14.93
N SER A 300 6.49 -12.09 -14.94
CA SER A 300 5.12 -11.60 -14.86
C SER A 300 4.89 -10.93 -13.51
N VAL A 301 4.41 -9.69 -13.53
CA VAL A 301 3.98 -8.99 -12.33
C VAL A 301 2.51 -9.43 -12.09
N PRO A 302 2.11 -9.97 -10.93
CA PRO A 302 0.70 -10.13 -10.61
C PRO A 302 -0.02 -8.78 -10.54
N PRO A 303 -1.28 -8.69 -10.99
CA PRO A 303 -2.04 -7.45 -10.92
C PRO A 303 -2.21 -7.00 -9.46
N TYR A 304 -2.14 -5.68 -9.24
CA TYR A 304 -2.46 -5.06 -7.96
C TYR A 304 -3.93 -5.38 -7.61
N ILE A 305 -4.17 -6.03 -6.46
CA ILE A 305 -5.52 -6.30 -5.93
C ILE A 305 -5.91 -5.17 -4.99
#